data_AF-A0A377Q7E4-F1
#
_entry.id   AF-A0A377Q7E4-F1
#
_cell.length_a   1.000
_cell.length_b   1.000
_cell.length_c   1.000
_cell.angle_alpha   90.00
_cell.angle_beta   90.00
_cell.angle_gamma   90.00
#
_symmetry.space_group_name_H-M   'P 1'
#
loop_
_entity.id
_entity.type
_entity.pdbx_description
1 polymer ?
#
loop_
_entity_poly.entity_id
_entity_poly.type
_entity_poly.pdbx_seq_one_letter_code
_entity_poly.pdbx_strand_id
1 'polypeptide(L)'
;MIKFLCLLLIAFGAWNWYSKHQRQVDEPLALTSNHAEVVPETVSAMSTPVPVSRYSCDGRMHCSQMSSCEEATFFLNNCPGTKMDGDHDGIPCEEQFCRR
;
A
#
# COMPACT_ATOMS: atom_id res chain seq x y z
N MET A 1 -40.29 10.83 -22.48
CA MET A 1 -39.72 9.47 -22.62
C MET A 1 -38.23 9.42 -22.26
N ILE A 2 -37.39 10.35 -22.73
CA ILE A 2 -35.93 10.41 -22.41
C ILE A 2 -35.59 10.53 -20.91
N LYS A 3 -36.44 11.21 -20.12
CA LYS A 3 -36.24 11.40 -18.66
C LYS A 3 -36.19 10.08 -17.87
N PHE A 4 -36.98 9.09 -18.27
CA PHE A 4 -36.95 7.76 -17.65
C PHE A 4 -35.68 6.98 -18.05
N LEU A 5 -35.19 7.17 -19.27
CA LEU A 5 -33.94 6.56 -19.74
C LEU A 5 -32.74 7.07 -18.93
N CYS A 6 -32.66 8.37 -18.68
CA CYS A 6 -31.59 8.95 -17.86
C CYS A 6 -31.61 8.43 -16.41
N LEU A 7 -32.78 8.31 -15.78
CA LEU A 7 -32.90 7.81 -14.42
C LEU A 7 -32.49 6.33 -14.29
N LEU A 8 -32.83 5.50 -15.28
CA LEU A 8 -32.43 4.09 -15.29
C LEU A 8 -30.91 3.91 -15.46
N LEU A 9 -30.26 4.72 -16.30
CA LEU A 9 -28.81 4.67 -16.50
C LEU A 9 -28.04 5.10 -15.24
N ILE A 10 -28.50 6.14 -14.56
CA ILE A 10 -27.88 6.62 -13.31
C ILE A 10 -28.05 5.58 -12.20
N ALA A 11 -29.24 4.98 -12.06
CA ALA A 11 -29.48 3.93 -11.07
C ALA A 11 -28.60 2.69 -11.32
N PHE A 12 -28.44 2.27 -12.58
CA PHE A 12 -27.60 1.14 -12.93
C PHE A 12 -26.11 1.42 -12.67
N GLY A 13 -25.63 2.62 -13.03
CA GLY A 13 -24.26 3.05 -12.74
C GLY A 13 -23.97 3.11 -11.24
N ALA A 14 -24.90 3.68 -10.46
CA ALA A 14 -24.80 3.74 -9.00
C ALA A 14 -24.79 2.34 -8.36
N TRP A 15 -25.64 1.41 -8.84
CA TRP A 15 -25.68 0.04 -8.35
C TRP A 15 -24.38 -0.73 -8.62
N ASN A 16 -23.79 -0.57 -9.81
CA ASN A 16 -22.55 -1.23 -10.19
C ASN A 16 -21.34 -0.72 -9.39
N TRP A 17 -21.29 0.58 -9.12
CA TRP A 17 -20.26 1.17 -8.27
C TRP A 17 -20.43 0.73 -6.80
N TYR A 18 -21.65 0.78 -6.29
CA TYR A 18 -21.95 0.38 -4.91
C TYR A 18 -21.63 -1.10 -4.66
N SER A 19 -21.99 -1.99 -5.59
CA SER A 19 -21.71 -3.43 -5.45
C SER A 19 -20.21 -3.76 -5.48
N LYS A 20 -19.40 -2.98 -6.22
CA LYS A 20 -17.94 -3.10 -6.20
C LYS A 20 -17.34 -2.67 -4.86
N HIS A 21 -17.96 -1.70 -4.17
CA HIS A 21 -17.40 -1.10 -2.96
C HIS A 21 -17.73 -1.86 -1.66
N GLN A 22 -18.78 -2.67 -1.64
CA GLN A 22 -19.24 -3.38 -0.44
C GLN A 22 -18.40 -4.60 -0.02
N ARG A 23 -17.33 -4.98 -0.73
CA ARG A 23 -16.50 -6.16 -0.39
C ARG A 23 -15.43 -5.94 0.69
N GLN A 24 -15.47 -4.85 1.47
CA GLN A 24 -14.43 -4.55 2.48
C GLN A 24 -14.93 -4.29 3.90
N VAL A 25 -16.20 -4.54 4.19
CA VAL A 25 -16.75 -4.43 5.55
C VAL A 25 -17.38 -5.75 5.89
N ASP A 26 -16.57 -6.71 6.33
CA ASP A 26 -16.92 -7.83 7.21
C ASP A 26 -15.69 -8.72 7.40
N GLU A 27 -14.79 -8.39 8.34
CA GLU A 27 -14.15 -9.43 9.13
C GLU A 27 -13.91 -8.96 10.57
N PRO A 28 -14.63 -9.54 11.56
CA PRO A 28 -14.37 -9.32 12.96
C PRO A 28 -13.26 -10.25 13.46
N LEU A 29 -12.24 -9.63 14.06
CA LEU A 29 -11.23 -10.17 14.98
C LEU A 29 -11.44 -11.65 15.41
N ALA A 30 -10.76 -12.58 14.72
CA ALA A 30 -10.55 -13.94 15.22
C ALA A 30 -9.08 -14.13 15.64
N LEU A 31 -8.91 -14.07 16.96
CA LEU A 31 -7.77 -14.50 17.75
C LEU A 31 -7.25 -15.88 17.28
N THR A 32 -6.01 -15.97 16.77
CA THR A 32 -5.26 -17.23 16.86
C THR A 32 -3.93 -16.98 17.56
N SER A 33 -3.93 -17.43 18.81
CA SER A 33 -2.81 -17.57 19.71
C SER A 33 -2.00 -18.78 19.26
N ASN A 34 -0.76 -18.56 18.82
CA ASN A 34 0.28 -19.57 18.95
C ASN A 34 1.46 -18.99 19.74
N HIS A 35 1.50 -19.46 20.97
CA HIS A 35 2.56 -19.42 21.96
C HIS A 35 3.90 -19.99 21.43
N ALA A 36 5.00 -19.40 21.91
CA ALA A 36 6.28 -20.03 22.32
C ALA A 36 7.09 -20.77 21.23
N GLU A 37 8.41 -20.67 21.10
CA GLU A 37 9.49 -20.10 21.89
C GLU A 37 10.77 -20.37 21.08
N VAL A 38 11.55 -19.34 20.73
CA VAL A 38 13.01 -19.47 20.54
C VAL A 38 13.63 -18.13 20.96
N VAL A 39 14.44 -18.18 22.02
CA VAL A 39 15.24 -17.09 22.60
C VAL A 39 16.70 -17.60 22.57
N PRO A 40 17.72 -16.76 22.71
CA PRO A 40 18.14 -15.58 21.94
C PRO A 40 19.56 -15.80 21.36
N GLU A 41 20.06 -14.90 20.49
CA GLU A 41 21.44 -14.35 20.59
C GLU A 41 21.80 -13.41 19.43
N THR A 42 22.06 -12.16 19.82
CA THR A 42 23.10 -11.25 19.31
C THR A 42 23.40 -11.24 17.81
N VAL A 43 22.74 -10.34 17.09
CA VAL A 43 23.38 -9.60 15.99
C VAL A 43 23.20 -8.11 16.21
N SER A 44 24.27 -7.53 16.76
CA SER A 44 24.83 -6.21 16.48
C SER A 44 23.83 -5.12 16.07
N ALA A 45 23.53 -4.25 17.03
CA ALA A 45 22.86 -2.99 16.82
C ALA A 45 23.54 -2.16 15.70
N MET A 46 22.91 -2.15 14.52
CA MET A 46 22.71 -0.93 13.75
C MET A 46 21.22 -0.68 13.67
N SER A 47 20.62 -0.42 14.83
CA SER A 47 19.29 0.15 14.89
C SER A 47 19.40 1.61 14.48
N THR A 48 19.47 1.87 13.17
CA THR A 48 18.99 3.13 12.62
C THR A 48 17.60 3.33 13.24
N PRO A 49 17.30 4.47 13.88
CA PRO A 49 15.98 4.69 14.46
C PRO A 49 14.98 4.49 13.33
N VAL A 50 14.23 3.39 13.36
CA VAL A 50 13.16 3.14 12.40
C VAL A 50 12.24 4.33 12.59
N PRO A 51 12.16 5.25 11.61
CA PRO A 51 11.30 6.40 11.76
C PRO A 51 9.91 5.82 11.97
N VAL A 52 9.30 6.14 13.13
CA VAL A 52 7.92 5.81 13.46
C VAL A 52 7.12 5.90 12.17
N SER A 53 6.64 4.76 11.67
CA SER A 53 6.27 4.59 10.26
C SER A 53 5.24 5.64 9.86
N ARG A 54 5.71 6.75 9.27
CA ARG A 54 4.87 7.85 8.79
C ARG A 54 4.15 7.47 7.50
N TYR A 55 4.51 6.33 6.96
CA TYR A 55 4.12 5.84 5.66
C TYR A 55 3.37 4.53 5.86
N SER A 56 2.26 4.39 5.14
CA SER A 56 1.41 3.20 5.14
C SER A 56 1.16 2.77 3.71
N CYS A 57 1.07 1.47 3.48
CA CYS A 57 0.73 0.94 2.17
C CYS A 57 -0.73 1.26 1.84
N ASP A 58 -0.93 2.33 1.07
CA ASP A 58 -2.21 2.88 0.64
C ASP A 58 -2.54 2.56 -0.82
N GLY A 59 -1.74 1.69 -1.45
CA GLY A 59 -1.92 1.26 -2.83
C GLY A 59 -1.17 2.10 -3.86
N ARG A 60 -0.33 3.06 -3.44
CA ARG A 60 0.58 3.77 -4.34
C ARG A 60 1.66 2.84 -4.88
N MET A 61 1.90 2.89 -6.19
CA MET A 61 2.82 1.97 -6.87
C MET A 61 3.87 2.66 -7.74
N HIS A 62 3.75 3.97 -7.99
CA HIS A 62 4.62 4.70 -8.91
C HIS A 62 5.31 5.88 -8.24
N CYS A 63 6.45 6.28 -8.79
CA CYS A 63 7.28 7.37 -8.28
C CYS A 63 6.54 8.70 -8.21
N SER A 64 5.72 9.05 -9.19
CA SER A 64 4.95 10.31 -9.19
C SER A 64 3.99 10.47 -8.00
N GLN A 65 3.74 9.40 -7.26
CA GLN A 65 2.89 9.39 -6.07
C GLN A 65 3.68 9.53 -4.77
N MET A 66 5.01 9.38 -4.81
CA MET A 66 5.91 9.57 -3.68
C MET A 66 6.33 11.05 -3.56
N SER A 67 6.85 11.43 -2.41
CA SER A 67 7.33 12.79 -2.13
C SER A 67 8.82 12.84 -1.77
N SER A 68 9.44 11.71 -1.41
CA SER A 68 10.86 11.64 -1.09
C SER A 68 11.48 10.27 -1.39
N CYS A 69 12.81 10.22 -1.38
CA CYS A 69 13.57 8.99 -1.61
C CYS A 69 13.36 8.00 -0.46
N GLU A 70 13.30 8.49 0.78
CA GLU A 70 13.05 7.67 1.97
C GLU A 70 11.65 7.07 1.96
N GLU A 71 10.65 7.83 1.50
CA GLU A 71 9.28 7.31 1.32
C GLU A 71 9.24 6.24 0.23
N ALA A 72 9.83 6.50 -0.93
CA ALA A 72 9.89 5.53 -2.02
C ALA A 72 10.61 4.23 -1.61
N THR A 73 11.70 4.37 -0.84
CA THR A 73 12.46 3.24 -0.27
C THR A 73 11.64 2.46 0.75
N PHE A 74 10.85 3.15 1.57
CA PHE A 74 9.91 2.48 2.46
C PHE A 74 8.88 1.67 1.67
N PHE A 75 8.29 2.25 0.63
CA PHE A 75 7.29 1.57 -0.20
C PHE A 75 7.87 0.34 -0.90
N LEU A 76 9.06 0.45 -1.51
CA LEU A 76 9.73 -0.67 -2.17
C LEU A 76 9.95 -1.87 -1.23
N ASN A 77 10.32 -1.60 0.02
CA ASN A 77 10.68 -2.64 0.99
C ASN A 77 9.49 -3.17 1.80
N ASN A 78 8.42 -2.38 1.98
CA ASN A 78 7.34 -2.70 2.92
C ASN A 78 5.98 -2.93 2.23
N CYS A 79 5.81 -2.47 0.98
CA CYS A 79 4.53 -2.55 0.28
C CYS A 79 4.59 -3.50 -0.92
N PRO A 80 3.60 -4.41 -1.07
CA PRO A 80 3.58 -5.33 -2.19
C PRO A 80 3.18 -4.62 -3.50
N GLY A 81 3.77 -5.06 -4.61
CA GLY A 81 3.35 -4.65 -5.96
C GLY A 81 3.81 -3.25 -6.39
N THR A 82 4.79 -2.65 -5.71
CA THR A 82 5.40 -1.39 -6.13
C THR A 82 6.15 -1.56 -7.45
N LYS A 83 6.06 -0.54 -8.31
CA LYS A 83 6.69 -0.46 -9.64
C LYS A 83 7.56 0.79 -9.73
N MET A 84 8.46 0.94 -8.77
CA MET A 84 9.30 2.14 -8.58
C MET A 84 10.78 1.88 -8.87
N ASP A 85 11.20 0.63 -8.73
CA ASP A 85 12.53 0.12 -9.04
C ASP A 85 12.42 -0.66 -10.36
N GLY A 86 12.88 -0.06 -11.44
CA GLY A 86 12.69 -0.59 -12.81
C GLY A 86 13.75 -1.60 -13.20
N ASP A 87 14.99 -1.36 -12.79
CA ASP A 87 16.18 -2.18 -13.06
C ASP A 87 16.53 -3.14 -11.92
N HIS A 88 15.80 -3.06 -10.80
CA HIS A 88 15.89 -3.95 -9.64
C HIS A 88 17.23 -3.83 -8.90
N ASP A 89 17.79 -2.62 -8.86
CA ASP A 89 19.05 -2.34 -8.16
C ASP A 89 18.83 -2.02 -6.66
N GLY A 90 17.57 -1.92 -6.23
CA GLY A 90 17.16 -1.59 -4.88
C GLY A 90 16.98 -0.09 -4.63
N ILE A 91 17.11 0.76 -5.65
CA ILE A 91 16.97 2.21 -5.57
C ILE A 91 15.71 2.64 -6.33
N PRO A 92 14.60 2.92 -5.62
CA PRO A 92 13.39 3.35 -6.28
C PRO A 92 13.51 4.80 -6.75
N CYS A 93 12.88 5.14 -7.88
CA CYS A 93 12.67 6.53 -8.30
C CYS A 93 13.95 7.37 -8.47
N GLU A 94 15.03 6.79 -8.99
CA GLU A 94 16.32 7.46 -9.26
C GLU A 94 16.17 8.76 -10.05
N GLU A 95 15.23 8.82 -10.99
CA GLU A 95 15.01 9.99 -11.84
C GLU A 95 14.39 11.19 -11.09
N GLN A 96 13.64 10.94 -10.02
CA GLN A 96 12.81 11.94 -9.35
C GLN A 96 13.30 12.29 -7.94
N PHE A 97 13.53 11.28 -7.08
CA PHE A 97 13.84 11.51 -5.67
C PHE A 97 15.21 10.98 -5.27
N CYS A 98 15.61 9.80 -5.75
CA CYS A 98 16.86 9.15 -5.37
C CYS A 98 17.99 9.45 -6.37
N ARG A 99 18.17 10.74 -6.73
CA ARG A 99 19.27 11.17 -7.61
C ARG A 99 20.59 11.05 -6.84
N ARG A 100 21.49 10.18 -7.31
CA ARG A 100 22.88 10.07 -6.82
C ARG A 100 23.71 11.31 -7.15
#